data_AF-S4PBF1-F1
#
_entry.id   AF-S4PBF1-F1
#
_cell.length_a   1.000
_cell.length_b   1.000
_cell.length_c   1.000
_cell.angle_alpha   90.00
_cell.angle_beta   90.00
_cell.angle_gamma   90.00
#
_symmetry.space_group_name_H-M   'P 1'
#
loop_
_entity.id
_entity.type
_entity.pdbx_description
1 polymer ?
#
loop_
_entity_poly.entity_id
_entity_poly.type
_entity_poly.pdbx_seq_one_letter_code
_entity_poly.pdbx_strand_id
1 'polypeptide(L)'
;GDVVIYKVNEYKYGFPLIVRTSIIEYPEPGQQNFAYIKAIYVKDNYVDGNGGYPTISAGGVGQRFVKIKLKSQRNHGFNFTITIYGRYQ
;
A
#
# COMPACT_ATOMS: atom_id res chain seq x y z
N GLY A 1 21.43 -4.48 -6.96
CA GLY A 1 20.10 -4.84 -7.50
C GLY A 1 19.03 -4.05 -6.76
N ASP A 2 17.80 -4.05 -7.26
CA ASP A 2 16.68 -3.48 -6.51
C ASP A 2 16.34 -4.40 -5.34
N VAL A 3 16.07 -3.83 -4.17
CA VAL A 3 15.80 -4.56 -2.92
C VAL A 3 14.43 -4.19 -2.37
N VAL A 4 13.81 -5.10 -1.60
CA VAL A 4 12.59 -4.76 -0.86
C VAL A 4 12.97 -3.83 0.27
N ILE A 5 12.50 -2.59 0.21
CA ILE A 5 12.76 -1.56 1.22
C ILE A 5 11.61 -1.43 2.23
N TYR A 6 10.43 -1.92 1.87
CA TYR A 6 9.25 -1.92 2.72
C TYR A 6 8.27 -3.00 2.29
N LYS A 7 7.65 -3.68 3.25
CA LYS A 7 6.61 -4.67 3.00
C LYS A 7 5.62 -4.65 4.16
N VAL A 8 4.34 -4.55 3.84
CA VAL A 8 3.25 -4.57 4.82
C VAL A 8 2.08 -5.37 4.30
N ASN A 9 1.41 -6.10 5.19
CA ASN A 9 0.12 -6.71 4.94
C ASN A 9 -0.93 -5.90 5.71
N GLU A 10 -1.85 -5.29 4.98
CA GLU A 10 -2.95 -4.54 5.57
C GLU A 10 -4.25 -5.32 5.37
N TYR A 11 -4.90 -5.65 6.49
CA TYR A 11 -6.12 -6.41 6.53
C TYR A 11 -7.20 -5.69 7.34
N LYS A 12 -8.40 -5.54 6.77
CA LYS A 12 -9.57 -5.04 7.49
C LYS A 12 -10.80 -5.87 7.18
N TYR A 13 -11.53 -6.25 8.24
CA TYR A 13 -12.82 -6.92 8.15
C TYR A 13 -13.88 -6.03 7.49
N GLY A 14 -14.74 -6.65 6.68
CA GLY A 14 -15.93 -6.01 6.12
C GLY A 14 -16.98 -5.76 7.19
N PHE A 15 -17.71 -4.66 7.07
CA PHE A 15 -18.81 -4.34 7.97
C PHE A 15 -20.03 -3.86 7.16
N PRO A 16 -21.25 -4.24 7.58
CA PRO A 16 -22.47 -3.84 6.89
C PRO A 16 -22.56 -2.31 6.73
N LEU A 17 -22.90 -1.88 5.52
CA LEU A 17 -23.10 -0.49 5.08
C LEU A 17 -21.86 0.42 5.17
N ILE A 18 -20.70 -0.11 5.54
CA ILE A 18 -19.47 0.66 5.76
C ILE A 18 -18.43 0.35 4.67
N VAL A 19 -17.71 1.39 4.25
CA VAL A 19 -16.48 1.28 3.45
C VAL A 19 -15.28 1.42 4.38
N ARG A 20 -14.34 0.48 4.30
CA ARG A 20 -13.08 0.55 5.04
C ARG A 20 -12.06 1.32 4.23
N THR A 21 -11.28 2.15 4.92
CA THR A 21 -10.15 2.87 4.34
C THR A 21 -8.92 2.65 5.22
N SER A 22 -7.75 2.55 4.60
CA SER A 22 -6.46 2.65 5.30
C SER A 22 -5.50 3.47 4.47
N ILE A 23 -4.54 4.10 5.12
CA ILE A 23 -3.50 4.90 4.49
C ILE A 23 -2.18 4.30 4.93
N ILE A 24 -1.42 3.81 3.96
CA ILE A 24 -0.05 3.33 4.15
C ILE A 24 0.89 4.45 3.73
N GLU A 25 1.78 4.84 4.64
CA GLU A 25 2.78 5.88 4.40
C GLU A 25 4.16 5.24 4.48
N TYR A 26 4.97 5.47 3.45
CA TYR A 26 6.36 5.08 3.43
C TYR A 26 7.23 6.29 3.06
N PRO A 27 8.33 6.55 3.77
CA PRO A 27 8.66 5.99 5.08
C PRO A 27 7.62 6.38 6.15
N GLU A 28 7.66 5.70 7.30
CA GLU A 28 6.79 6.07 8.42
C GLU A 28 7.08 7.51 8.89
N PRO A 29 6.09 8.23 9.43
CA PRO A 29 6.32 9.59 9.93
C PRO A 29 7.48 9.64 10.93
N GLY A 30 8.51 10.44 10.62
CA GLY A 30 9.72 10.57 11.43
C GLY A 30 10.88 9.65 11.02
N GLN A 31 10.66 8.69 10.12
CA GLN A 31 11.72 7.84 9.57
C GLN A 31 12.35 8.49 8.33
N GLN A 32 13.68 8.59 8.30
CA GLN A 32 14.41 9.02 7.11
C GLN A 32 14.59 7.85 6.14
N ASN A 33 14.27 8.08 4.87
CA ASN A 33 14.55 7.14 3.79
C ASN A 33 15.56 7.72 2.79
N PHE A 34 16.60 6.94 2.51
CA PHE A 34 17.65 7.27 1.54
C PHE A 34 17.52 6.48 0.22
N ALA A 35 16.66 5.46 0.18
CA ALA A 35 16.42 4.66 -1.02
C ALA A 35 15.39 5.33 -1.94
N TYR A 36 15.70 5.35 -3.23
CA TYR A 36 14.72 5.74 -4.25
C TYR A 36 13.78 4.59 -4.54
N ILE A 37 12.48 4.87 -4.57
CA ILE A 37 11.46 3.89 -4.91
C ILE A 37 11.58 3.57 -6.40
N LYS A 38 11.78 2.29 -6.72
CA LYS A 38 11.90 1.79 -8.10
C LYS A 38 10.63 1.13 -8.58
N ALA A 39 9.93 0.42 -7.69
CA ALA A 39 8.66 -0.19 -8.00
C ALA A 39 7.80 -0.29 -6.74
N ILE A 40 6.48 -0.22 -6.93
CA ILE A 40 5.50 -0.45 -5.89
C ILE A 40 4.62 -1.57 -6.40
N TYR A 41 4.60 -2.68 -5.67
CA TYR A 41 3.77 -3.83 -5.97
C TYR A 41 2.67 -3.94 -4.93
N VAL A 42 1.42 -3.86 -5.38
CA VAL A 42 0.25 -4.03 -4.53
C VAL A 42 -0.50 -5.28 -4.99
N LYS A 43 -0.56 -6.28 -4.11
CA LYS A 43 -1.29 -7.52 -4.35
C LYS A 43 -2.58 -7.50 -3.53
N ASP A 44 -3.71 -7.66 -4.22
CA ASP A 44 -4.97 -8.04 -3.56
C ASP A 44 -4.95 -9.54 -3.29
N ASN A 45 -5.18 -9.94 -2.04
CA ASN A 45 -5.28 -11.34 -1.66
C ASN A 45 -6.72 -11.87 -1.74
N TYR A 46 -7.70 -11.01 -1.98
CA TYR A 46 -9.07 -11.43 -2.28
C TYR A 46 -9.21 -11.73 -3.78
N VAL A 47 -9.47 -13.00 -4.09
CA VAL A 47 -9.65 -13.52 -5.47
C VAL A 47 -11.13 -13.60 -5.88
N ASP A 48 -12.04 -13.16 -5.01
CA ASP A 48 -13.48 -13.24 -5.18
C ASP A 48 -14.09 -12.03 -5.91
N GLY A 49 -13.27 -11.07 -6.35
CA GLY A 49 -13.71 -9.83 -6.98
C GLY A 49 -14.26 -8.77 -6.02
N ASN A 50 -14.32 -9.06 -4.71
CA ASN A 50 -14.78 -8.13 -3.66
C ASN A 50 -13.63 -7.36 -3.01
N GLY A 51 -12.47 -7.37 -3.66
CA GLY A 51 -11.28 -6.65 -3.27
C GLY A 51 -11.49 -5.14 -3.13
N GLY A 52 -10.48 -4.47 -2.61
CA GLY A 52 -10.48 -3.01 -2.54
C GLY A 52 -9.87 -2.34 -3.77
N TYR A 53 -9.72 -1.03 -3.68
CA TYR A 53 -9.04 -0.20 -4.66
C TYR A 53 -7.83 0.46 -3.98
N PRO A 54 -6.60 0.11 -4.39
CA PRO A 54 -5.41 0.86 -3.99
C PRO A 54 -5.26 2.10 -4.88
N THR A 55 -4.83 3.21 -4.30
CA THR A 55 -4.58 4.47 -5.02
C THR A 55 -3.40 5.18 -4.39
N ILE A 56 -2.48 5.70 -5.21
CA ILE A 56 -1.40 6.55 -4.71
C ILE A 56 -1.97 7.95 -4.51
N SER A 57 -1.96 8.43 -3.27
CA SER A 57 -2.45 9.77 -2.92
C SER A 57 -1.34 10.82 -2.95
N ALA A 58 -0.08 10.43 -2.71
CA ALA A 58 1.09 11.29 -2.82
C ALA A 58 2.36 10.45 -3.03
N GLY A 59 3.41 11.06 -3.58
CA GLY A 59 4.69 10.39 -3.76
C GLY A 59 4.71 9.41 -4.93
N GLY A 60 5.61 8.42 -4.88
CA GLY A 60 5.61 7.28 -5.81
C GLY A 60 6.99 6.87 -6.33
N VAL A 61 6.98 6.16 -7.46
CA VAL A 61 8.21 5.69 -8.13
C VAL A 61 9.06 6.88 -8.56
N GLY A 62 10.37 6.79 -8.35
CA GLY A 62 11.33 7.87 -8.58
C GLY A 62 11.48 8.84 -7.40
N GLN A 63 10.58 8.77 -6.41
CA GLN A 63 10.66 9.54 -5.18
C GLN A 63 11.13 8.66 -4.02
N ARG A 64 11.39 9.28 -2.86
CA ARG A 64 11.81 8.58 -1.63
C ARG A 64 10.66 8.34 -0.66
N PHE A 65 9.45 8.79 -1.01
CA PHE A 65 8.26 8.60 -0.21
C PHE A 65 7.07 8.24 -1.10
N VAL A 66 6.10 7.54 -0.52
CA VAL A 66 4.81 7.25 -1.15
C VAL A 66 3.72 7.12 -0.09
N LYS A 67 2.54 7.62 -0.42
CA LYS A 67 1.32 7.47 0.35
C LYS A 67 0.31 6.70 -0.48
N ILE A 68 -0.10 5.55 0.03
CA ILE A 68 -1.02 4.62 -0.66
C ILE A 68 -2.30 4.55 0.16
N LYS A 69 -3.40 4.99 -0.44
CA LYS A 69 -4.73 4.87 0.10
C LYS A 69 -5.37 3.56 -0.38
N LEU A 70 -5.78 2.73 0.56
CA LEU A 70 -6.51 1.50 0.33
C LEU A 70 -7.98 1.73 0.70
N LYS A 71 -8.90 1.38 -0.18
CA LYS A 71 -10.34 1.55 0.04
C LYS A 71 -11.07 0.24 -0.27
N SER A 72 -11.90 -0.29 0.63
CA SER A 72 -12.71 -1.48 0.32
C SER A 72 -13.92 -1.14 -0.55
N GLN A 73 -14.53 -2.17 -1.12
CA GLN A 73 -15.93 -2.10 -1.56
C GLN A 73 -16.88 -2.03 -0.35
N ARG A 74 -18.06 -1.44 -0.55
CA ARG A 74 -19.08 -1.32 0.50
C ARG A 74 -19.56 -2.71 0.93
N ASN A 75 -19.74 -2.92 2.24
CA ASN A 75 -20.06 -4.23 2.86
C ASN A 75 -18.89 -5.24 2.87
N HIS A 76 -17.75 -4.91 2.26
CA HIS A 76 -16.61 -5.80 2.16
C HIS A 76 -15.39 -5.27 2.92
N GLY A 77 -14.51 -6.20 3.27
CA GLY A 77 -13.18 -5.89 3.80
C GLY A 77 -12.18 -5.68 2.68
N PHE A 78 -10.89 -5.65 3.03
CA PHE A 78 -9.82 -5.84 2.05
C PHE A 78 -8.64 -6.54 2.70
N ASN A 79 -7.83 -7.19 1.87
CA ASN A 79 -6.54 -7.77 2.26
C ASN A 79 -5.51 -7.43 1.20
N PHE A 80 -4.67 -6.43 1.47
CA PHE A 80 -3.62 -6.02 0.56
C PHE A 80 -2.25 -6.34 1.10
N THR A 81 -1.38 -6.85 0.23
CA THR A 81 0.05 -6.92 0.50
C THR A 81 0.78 -5.92 -0.37
N ILE A 82 1.39 -4.94 0.28
CA ILE A 82 2.14 -3.87 -0.36
C ILE A 82 3.62 -4.20 -0.20
N THR A 83 4.34 -4.24 -1.31
CA THR A 83 5.80 -4.42 -1.34
C THR A 83 6.40 -3.28 -2.15
N ILE A 84 7.26 -2.50 -1.52
CA ILE A 84 7.98 -1.40 -2.16
C ILE A 84 9.41 -1.85 -2.38
N TYR A 85 9.84 -1.74 -3.63
CA TYR A 85 11.20 -1.98 -4.05
C TYR A 85 11.92 -0.66 -4.24
N GLY A 86 13.15 -0.60 -3.78
CA GLY A 86 14.00 0.57 -3.97
C GLY A 86 15.45 0.21 -4.17
N ARG A 87 16.21 1.27 -4.40
CA ARG A 87 17.65 1.19 -4.58
C ARG A 87 18.31 2.35 -3.85
N TYR A 88 19.31 2.01 -3.04
CA TYR A 88 20.22 3.00 -2.46
C TYR A 88 21.13 3.52 -3.57
N GLN A 89 21.33 4.83 -3.61
CA GLN A 89 22.36 5.45 -4.45
C GLN A 89 23.72 5.29 -3.78
#